data_AF-A0A529SS95-F1
#
_entry.id   AF-A0A529SS95-F1
#
_cell.length_a   1.000
_cell.length_b   1.000
_cell.length_c   1.000
_cell.angle_alpha   90.00
_cell.angle_beta   90.00
_cell.angle_gamma   90.00
#
_symmetry.space_group_name_H-M   'P 1'
#
loop_
_entity.id
_entity.type
_entity.pdbx_description
1 polymer ?
#
loop_
_entity_poly.entity_id
_entity_poly.type
_entity_poly.pdbx_seq_one_letter_code
_entity_poly.pdbx_strand_id
1 'polypeptide(L)' 'LELDAPTLARMREAFSSGLTRKACPGCEWFELCGAVAANGFRGTRL' A
#
# COMPACT_ATOMS: atom_id res chain seq x y z
N LEU A 1 -12.18 -4.29 -14.84
CA LEU A 1 -12.15 -3.89 -13.43
C LEU A 1 -11.34 -2.60 -13.38
N GLU A 2 -11.99 -1.44 -13.24
CA GLU A 2 -11.26 -0.19 -13.01
C GLU A 2 -11.05 -0.01 -11.51
N LEU A 3 -9.83 0.40 -11.12
CA LEU A 3 -9.52 0.81 -9.75
C LEU A 3 -9.87 2.29 -9.63
N ASP A 4 -11.12 2.59 -9.32
CA ASP A 4 -11.54 3.95 -9.04
C ASP A 4 -10.84 4.51 -7.78
N ALA A 5 -10.84 5.83 -7.65
CA ALA A 5 -10.18 6.50 -6.53
C ALA A 5 -10.65 6.00 -5.15
N PRO A 6 -11.95 5.76 -4.91
CA PRO A 6 -12.43 5.17 -3.65
C PRO A 6 -11.88 3.77 -3.38
N THR A 7 -11.89 2.89 -4.39
CA THR A 7 -11.36 1.52 -4.26
C THR A 7 -9.88 1.55 -3.94
N LEU A 8 -9.11 2.39 -4.66
CA LEU A 8 -7.68 2.51 -4.43
C LEU A 8 -7.37 3.08 -3.05
N ALA A 9 -8.13 4.06 -2.57
CA ALA A 9 -7.98 4.61 -1.22
C ALA A 9 -8.17 3.51 -0.15
N ARG A 10 -9.20 2.68 -0.30
CA ARG A 10 -9.47 1.55 0.62
C ARG A 10 -8.37 0.50 0.61
N MET A 11 -7.79 0.21 -0.55
CA MET A 11 -6.64 -0.71 -0.66
C MET A 11 -5.40 -0.14 0.02
N ARG A 12 -5.11 1.15 -0.18
CA ARG A 12 -3.99 1.86 0.46
C ARG A 12 -4.12 1.86 1.98
N GLU A 13 -5.32 2.11 2.49
CA GLU A 13 -5.63 2.03 3.93
C GLU A 13 -5.36 0.62 4.48
N ALA A 14 -5.92 -0.42 3.87
CA ALA A 14 -5.71 -1.81 4.29
C ALA A 14 -4.24 -2.24 4.25
N PHE A 15 -3.45 -1.73 3.30
CA PHE A 15 -2.01 -2.00 3.23
C PHE A 15 -1.22 -1.27 4.33
N SER A 16 -1.58 -0.02 4.61
CA SER A 16 -0.94 0.80 5.64
C SER A 16 -1.23 0.28 7.06
N SER A 17 -2.42 -0.27 7.30
CA SER A 17 -2.82 -0.90 8.57
C SER A 17 -2.27 -2.32 8.75
N GLY A 18 -1.60 -2.87 7.74
CA GLY A 18 -1.03 -4.22 7.79
C GLY A 18 -2.02 -5.35 7.49
N LEU A 19 -3.31 -5.04 7.26
CA LEU A 19 -4.36 -6.04 7.02
C LEU A 19 -4.04 -6.98 5.84
N THR A 20 -3.36 -6.46 4.81
CA THR A 20 -3.01 -7.21 3.59
C THR A 20 -1.55 -7.67 3.55
N ARG A 21 -0.76 -7.47 4.62
CA ARG A 21 0.70 -7.72 4.63
C ARG A 21 1.13 -9.17 4.88
N LYS A 22 0.23 -10.15 4.79
CA LYS A 22 0.56 -11.57 5.05
C LYS A 22 1.66 -12.13 4.16
N ALA A 23 1.80 -11.62 2.93
CA ALA A 23 2.83 -12.03 1.98
C ALA A 23 4.09 -11.14 2.01
N CYS A 24 4.10 -10.08 2.82
CA CYS A 24 5.22 -9.15 2.90
C CYS A 24 6.49 -9.71 3.58
N PRO A 25 6.44 -10.66 4.53
CA PRO A 25 7.65 -11.25 5.10
C PRO A 25 8.54 -11.90 4.02
N GLY A 26 9.81 -11.52 4.00
CA GLY A 26 10.79 -12.02 3.01
C GLY A 26 10.72 -11.36 1.64
N CYS A 27 9.82 -10.39 1.42
CA CYS A 27 9.81 -9.58 0.20
C CYS A 27 10.97 -8.58 0.20
N GLU A 28 11.74 -8.54 -0.87
CA GLU A 28 12.85 -7.58 -1.06
C GLU A 28 12.38 -6.11 -0.97
N TRP A 29 11.09 -5.86 -1.23
CA TRP A 29 10.48 -4.53 -1.23
C TRP A 29 9.85 -4.14 0.11
N PHE A 30 9.97 -4.96 1.15
CA PHE A 30 9.29 -4.73 2.43
C PHE A 30 9.53 -3.32 2.98
N GLU A 31 10.79 -2.90 3.02
CA GLU A 31 11.20 -1.60 3.53
C GLU A 31 10.73 -0.46 2.61
N LEU A 32 10.88 -0.60 1.29
CA LEU A 32 10.44 0.40 0.32
C LEU A 32 8.92 0.64 0.41
N CYS A 33 8.14 -0.44 0.35
CA CYS A 33 6.69 -0.38 0.47
C CYS A 33 6.26 0.10 1.86
N GLY A 34 7.03 -0.22 2.89
CA GLY A 34 6.91 0.34 4.25
C GLY A 34 6.99 1.86 4.24
N ALA A 35 8.08 2.41 3.68
CA ALA A 35 8.30 3.85 3.60
C ALA A 35 7.22 4.58 2.79
N VAL A 36 6.80 4.02 1.65
CA VAL A 36 5.72 4.60 0.83
C VAL A 36 4.40 4.63 1.60
N ALA A 37 4.04 3.54 2.26
CA ALA A 37 2.80 3.46 3.05
C ALA A 37 2.85 4.37 4.29
N ALA A 38 3.99 4.44 4.98
CA ALA A 38 4.19 5.33 6.12
C ALA A 38 4.08 6.82 5.74
N ASN A 39 4.44 7.17 4.51
CA ASN A 39 4.27 8.52 3.96
C ASN A 39 2.86 8.78 3.38
N GLY A 40 1.88 7.91 3.65
CA GLY A 40 0.52 8.04 3.13
C GLY A 40 0.45 7.98 1.61
N PHE A 41 1.41 7.31 0.96
CA PHE A 41 1.55 7.21 -0.49
C PHE A 41 1.68 8.56 -1.23
N ARG A 42 2.14 9.61 -0.54
CA ARG A 42 2.40 10.91 -1.15
C ARG A 42 3.40 10.79 -2.31
N GLY A 43 3.10 11.48 -3.42
CA GLY A 43 3.96 11.48 -4.61
C GLY A 43 3.84 10.23 -5.50
N THR A 44 2.97 9.28 -5.14
CA THR A 44 2.66 8.15 -6.02
C THR A 44 1.66 8.56 -7.10
N ARG A 45 1.78 7.95 -8.28
CA ARG A 45 0.83 8.15 -9.39
C ARG A 45 -0.49 7.41 -9.11
N LEU A 46 -1.58 7.96 -9.65
CA LEU A 46 -2.89 7.32 -9.79
C LEU A 46 -3.06 6.79 -11.21
#